data_AF-A0A1Y1N6I4-F1
#
_entry.id   AF-A0A1Y1N6I4-F1
#
_cell.length_a   1.000
_cell.length_b   1.000
_cell.length_c   1.000
_cell.angle_alpha   90.00
_cell.angle_beta   90.00
_cell.angle_gamma   90.00
#
_symmetry.space_group_name_H-M   'P 1'
#
loop_
_entity.id
_entity.type
_entity.pdbx_description
1 polymer ?
#
loop_
_entity_poly.entity_id
_entity_poly.type
_entity_poly.pdbx_seq_one_letter_code
_entity_poly.pdbx_strand_id
1 'polypeptide(L)'
;MTEKVPENVKWYDKFTYKIVTCTEHLFYNLGFKIASRPWTTIGICWLVVALSAFGFFRFHQEKNPLKLWVPAQSTFYHDTNWLMSKFQNGFRMESVLFEAPDILTPGALREMLNIDRQIKKIVTSTRVTWEDVCFKIPEVDSSLDFLYKSKSQDGTIEIYDPSVLLGSSAYCRMLQSFDKVCFERNLLQLWDFDEGQLAQLTKQDIVDKIDEFKIDPILGNLKNYEDLLGGIVRNESGHVISASSLHTFYMVYVNFSSVDMDQVGNMAGTADWASLDALEWENGFNALLANISKNGTE
;
A
#
# COMPACT_ATOMS: atom_id res chain seq x y z
N MET A 1 -24.30 -23.43 -63.93
CA MET A 1 -25.72 -23.71 -64.21
C MET A 1 -26.51 -22.48 -63.83
N THR A 2 -27.03 -21.72 -64.78
CA THR A 2 -27.95 -20.60 -64.49
C THR A 2 -29.37 -21.12 -64.56
N GLU A 3 -29.91 -21.49 -63.41
CA GLU A 3 -31.33 -21.81 -63.25
C GLU A 3 -32.15 -20.52 -63.40
N LYS A 4 -33.19 -20.54 -64.25
CA LYS A 4 -34.03 -19.36 -64.50
C LYS A 4 -34.97 -19.15 -63.30
N VAL A 5 -34.87 -17.99 -62.65
CA VAL A 5 -35.76 -17.59 -61.54
C VAL A 5 -37.20 -17.42 -62.07
N PRO A 6 -38.21 -18.07 -61.48
CA PRO A 6 -39.60 -17.95 -61.92
C PRO A 6 -40.14 -16.52 -61.81
N GLU A 7 -41.06 -16.14 -62.71
CA GLU A 7 -41.49 -14.74 -62.90
C GLU A 7 -42.28 -14.14 -61.72
N ASN A 8 -42.92 -14.97 -60.87
CA ASN A 8 -43.76 -14.53 -59.74
C ASN A 8 -43.12 -14.79 -58.37
N VAL A 9 -41.90 -14.29 -58.16
CA VAL A 9 -41.14 -14.47 -56.92
C VAL A 9 -41.10 -13.15 -56.14
N LYS A 10 -41.42 -13.19 -54.83
CA LYS A 10 -41.44 -12.01 -53.96
C LYS A 10 -40.04 -11.40 -53.85
N TRP A 11 -39.96 -10.10 -53.56
CA TRP A 11 -38.68 -9.37 -53.61
C TRP A 11 -37.62 -9.96 -52.66
N TYR A 12 -38.03 -10.44 -51.49
CA TYR A 12 -37.15 -11.07 -50.52
C TYR A 12 -36.62 -12.43 -51.01
N ASP A 13 -37.44 -13.20 -51.73
CA ASP A 13 -37.01 -14.47 -52.33
C ASP A 13 -35.96 -14.23 -53.44
N LYS A 14 -36.14 -13.16 -54.24
CA LYS A 14 -35.13 -12.73 -55.25
C LYS A 14 -33.84 -12.25 -54.58
N PHE A 15 -33.93 -11.57 -53.44
CA PHE A 15 -32.77 -11.12 -52.66
C PHE A 15 -32.02 -12.31 -52.05
N THR A 16 -32.74 -13.23 -51.41
CA THR A 16 -32.20 -14.48 -50.87
C THR A 16 -31.52 -15.29 -51.97
N TYR A 17 -32.17 -15.50 -53.11
CA TYR A 17 -31.58 -16.23 -54.24
C TYR A 17 -30.28 -15.58 -54.73
N LYS A 18 -30.23 -14.25 -54.83
CA LYS A 18 -29.00 -13.52 -55.19
C LYS A 18 -27.89 -13.71 -54.16
N ILE A 19 -28.20 -13.62 -52.86
CA ILE A 19 -27.20 -13.84 -51.81
C ILE A 19 -26.69 -15.27 -51.85
N VAL A 20 -27.58 -16.26 -51.93
CA VAL A 20 -27.23 -17.69 -51.97
C VAL A 20 -26.35 -17.96 -53.19
N THR A 21 -26.78 -17.57 -54.37
CA THR A 21 -26.02 -17.78 -55.62
C THR A 21 -24.67 -17.05 -55.60
N CYS A 22 -24.60 -15.85 -55.02
CA CYS A 22 -23.33 -15.12 -54.87
C CYS A 22 -22.38 -15.85 -53.91
N THR A 23 -22.91 -16.32 -52.79
CA THR A 23 -22.17 -17.02 -51.74
C THR A 23 -21.67 -18.37 -52.24
N GLU A 24 -22.51 -19.13 -52.95
CA GLU A 24 -22.15 -20.40 -53.60
C GLU A 24 -21.02 -20.21 -54.61
N HIS A 25 -21.13 -19.22 -55.51
CA HIS A 25 -20.06 -18.94 -56.47
C HIS A 25 -18.77 -18.50 -55.78
N LEU A 26 -18.85 -17.69 -54.72
CA LEU A 26 -17.67 -17.24 -53.97
C LEU A 26 -16.95 -18.42 -53.32
N PHE A 27 -17.67 -19.25 -52.56
CA PHE A 27 -17.09 -20.41 -51.89
C PHE A 27 -16.62 -21.50 -52.87
N TYR A 28 -17.36 -21.74 -53.95
CA TYR A 28 -16.92 -22.66 -55.01
C TYR A 28 -15.61 -22.19 -55.64
N ASN A 29 -15.52 -20.92 -56.03
CA ASN A 29 -14.31 -20.36 -56.63
C ASN A 29 -13.13 -20.32 -55.65
N LEU A 30 -13.39 -20.01 -54.38
CA LEU A 30 -12.38 -20.04 -53.32
C LEU A 30 -11.87 -21.47 -53.09
N GLY A 31 -12.78 -22.42 -52.88
CA GLY A 31 -12.46 -23.82 -52.65
C GLY A 31 -11.69 -24.44 -53.81
N PHE A 32 -12.10 -24.16 -55.06
CA PHE A 32 -11.39 -24.61 -56.25
C PHE A 32 -9.97 -24.03 -56.34
N LYS A 33 -9.77 -22.75 -56.01
CA LYS A 33 -8.43 -22.13 -55.96
C LYS A 33 -7.54 -22.73 -54.87
N ILE A 34 -8.11 -23.05 -53.71
CA ILE A 34 -7.39 -23.70 -52.60
C ILE A 34 -6.98 -25.12 -53.01
N ALA A 35 -7.91 -25.92 -53.54
CA ALA A 35 -7.67 -27.30 -53.93
C ALA A 35 -6.69 -27.44 -55.11
N SER A 36 -6.68 -26.48 -56.04
CA SER A 36 -5.78 -26.51 -57.20
C SER A 36 -4.33 -26.11 -56.88
N ARG A 37 -4.06 -25.41 -55.77
CA ARG A 37 -2.70 -24.97 -55.37
C ARG A 37 -2.47 -25.02 -53.84
N PRO A 38 -2.56 -26.20 -53.22
CA PRO A 38 -2.59 -26.34 -51.75
C PRO A 38 -1.36 -25.75 -51.06
N TRP A 39 -0.15 -25.99 -51.58
CA TRP A 39 1.09 -25.48 -50.99
C TRP A 39 1.19 -23.96 -51.00
N THR A 40 0.67 -23.29 -52.04
CA THR A 40 0.65 -21.82 -52.10
C THR A 40 -0.33 -21.25 -51.08
N THR A 41 -1.51 -21.86 -50.92
CA THR A 41 -2.48 -21.47 -49.91
C THR A 41 -1.91 -21.63 -48.50
N ILE A 42 -1.26 -22.77 -48.20
CA ILE A 42 -0.60 -23.01 -46.91
C ILE A 42 0.45 -21.93 -46.64
N GLY A 43 1.29 -21.60 -47.62
CA GLY A 43 2.30 -20.55 -47.48
C GLY A 43 1.70 -19.17 -47.18
N ILE A 44 0.61 -18.80 -47.87
CA ILE A 44 -0.10 -17.53 -47.62
C ILE A 44 -0.72 -17.52 -46.22
N CYS A 45 -1.36 -18.61 -45.79
CA CYS A 45 -1.93 -18.71 -44.45
C CYS A 45 -0.86 -18.55 -43.35
N TRP A 46 0.28 -19.24 -43.50
CA TRP A 46 1.40 -19.10 -42.57
C TRP A 46 2.01 -17.70 -42.58
N LEU A 47 2.11 -17.06 -43.75
CA LEU A 47 2.57 -15.68 -43.85
C LEU A 47 1.63 -14.73 -43.08
N VAL A 48 0.32 -14.89 -43.23
CA VAL A 48 -0.67 -14.09 -42.48
C VAL A 48 -0.52 -14.32 -40.98
N VAL A 49 -0.43 -15.58 -40.54
CA VAL A 49 -0.22 -15.92 -39.11
C VAL A 49 1.07 -15.31 -38.59
N ALA A 50 2.18 -15.42 -39.32
CA ALA A 50 3.47 -14.88 -38.94
C ALA A 50 3.45 -13.34 -38.85
N LEU A 51 2.82 -12.66 -39.81
CA LEU A 51 2.65 -11.20 -39.80
C LEU A 51 1.77 -10.75 -38.62
N SER A 52 0.70 -11.47 -38.30
CA SER A 52 -0.12 -11.20 -37.12
C SER A 52 0.63 -11.46 -35.80
N ALA A 53 1.43 -12.53 -35.75
CA ALA A 53 2.24 -12.87 -34.57
C ALA A 53 3.34 -11.84 -34.29
N PHE A 54 3.77 -11.07 -35.28
CA PHE A 54 4.72 -9.97 -35.09
C PHE A 54 4.20 -8.91 -34.09
N GLY A 55 2.88 -8.81 -33.89
CA GLY A 55 2.29 -7.95 -32.87
C GLY A 55 2.73 -8.30 -31.44
N PHE A 56 3.10 -9.57 -31.17
CA PHE A 56 3.54 -10.00 -29.84
C PHE A 56 4.87 -9.38 -29.41
N PHE A 57 5.72 -8.89 -30.34
CA PHE A 57 6.93 -8.14 -29.98
C PHE A 57 6.62 -6.80 -29.28
N ARG A 58 5.39 -6.30 -29.40
CA ARG A 58 4.90 -5.10 -28.70
C ARG A 58 3.87 -5.44 -27.63
N PHE A 59 3.76 -6.71 -27.23
CA PHE A 59 2.90 -7.08 -26.13
C PHE A 59 3.46 -6.50 -24.83
N HIS A 60 2.68 -5.61 -24.21
CA HIS A 60 2.99 -5.03 -22.92
C HIS A 60 1.88 -5.42 -21.96
N GLN A 61 2.26 -6.03 -20.84
CA GLN A 61 1.35 -6.36 -19.77
C GLN A 61 1.31 -5.19 -18.79
N GLU A 62 0.18 -4.51 -18.75
CA GLU A 62 -0.07 -3.45 -17.77
C GLU A 62 -0.10 -4.06 -16.36
N LYS A 63 0.63 -3.44 -15.43
CA LYS A 63 0.73 -3.89 -14.03
C LYS A 63 0.17 -2.87 -13.04
N ASN A 64 -0.20 -1.67 -13.50
CA ASN A 64 -0.74 -0.64 -12.63
C ASN A 64 -2.20 -0.96 -12.23
N PRO A 65 -2.49 -1.16 -10.93
CA PRO A 65 -3.82 -1.52 -10.44
C PRO A 65 -4.86 -0.42 -10.74
N LEU A 66 -4.45 0.85 -10.70
CA LEU A 66 -5.34 1.97 -10.95
C LEU A 66 -5.80 2.00 -12.41
N LYS A 67 -4.99 1.51 -13.35
CA LYS A 67 -5.40 1.41 -14.76
C LYS A 67 -6.24 0.16 -15.06
N LEU A 68 -5.99 -0.94 -14.34
CA LEU A 68 -6.66 -2.22 -14.58
C LEU A 68 -8.03 -2.32 -13.92
N TRP A 69 -8.16 -1.81 -12.69
CA TRP A 69 -9.34 -2.06 -11.86
C TRP A 69 -10.25 -0.83 -11.70
N VAL A 70 -9.78 0.35 -12.12
CA VAL A 70 -10.55 1.59 -12.01
C VAL A 70 -10.87 2.14 -13.40
N PRO A 71 -12.14 2.47 -13.69
CA PRO A 71 -12.51 3.12 -14.95
C PRO A 71 -11.76 4.45 -15.13
N ALA A 72 -11.09 4.61 -16.28
CA ALA A 72 -10.22 5.75 -16.56
C ALA A 72 -10.93 7.13 -16.54
N GLN A 73 -12.26 7.17 -16.65
CA GLN A 73 -13.08 8.39 -16.61
C GLN A 73 -13.79 8.59 -15.26
N SER A 74 -13.49 7.77 -14.25
CA SER A 74 -14.07 7.92 -12.92
C SER A 74 -13.41 9.08 -12.17
N THR A 75 -14.18 9.76 -11.32
CA THR A 75 -13.65 10.80 -10.42
C THR A 75 -12.54 10.25 -9.53
N PHE A 76 -12.72 9.04 -9.01
CA PHE A 76 -11.71 8.34 -8.20
C PHE A 76 -10.36 8.22 -8.91
N TYR A 77 -10.35 7.86 -10.21
CA TYR A 77 -9.12 7.78 -11.00
C TYR A 77 -8.42 9.15 -11.09
N HIS A 78 -9.18 10.21 -11.40
CA HIS A 78 -8.63 11.56 -11.54
C HIS A 78 -8.13 12.13 -10.22
N ASP A 79 -8.89 11.98 -9.15
CA ASP A 79 -8.55 12.50 -7.82
C ASP A 79 -7.34 11.78 -7.22
N THR A 80 -7.26 10.45 -7.40
CA THR A 80 -6.10 9.65 -6.94
C THR A 80 -4.83 10.06 -7.68
N ASN A 81 -4.88 10.19 -9.01
CA ASN A 81 -3.72 10.64 -9.80
C ASN A 81 -3.33 12.08 -9.44
N TRP A 82 -4.28 12.97 -9.18
CA TRP A 82 -4.01 14.32 -8.71
C TRP A 82 -3.30 14.28 -7.34
N LEU A 83 -3.81 13.50 -6.39
CA LEU A 83 -3.23 13.37 -5.05
C LEU A 83 -1.79 12.86 -5.12
N MET A 84 -1.58 11.76 -5.84
CA MET A 84 -0.25 11.15 -6.00
C MET A 84 0.74 12.11 -6.68
N SER A 85 0.32 12.82 -7.74
CA SER A 85 1.20 13.74 -8.46
C SER A 85 1.49 15.05 -7.70
N LYS A 86 0.57 15.49 -6.83
CA LYS A 86 0.73 16.74 -6.06
C LYS A 86 1.48 16.55 -4.75
N PHE A 87 1.11 15.54 -3.97
CA PHE A 87 1.74 15.31 -2.68
C PHE A 87 3.03 14.50 -2.81
N GLN A 88 3.11 13.60 -3.80
CA GLN A 88 4.28 12.77 -4.16
C GLN A 88 4.79 11.82 -3.08
N ASN A 89 4.41 12.04 -1.83
CA ASN A 89 4.81 11.30 -0.67
C ASN A 89 3.61 10.49 -0.18
N GLY A 90 3.83 9.20 0.01
CA GLY A 90 2.91 8.27 0.65
C GLY A 90 3.65 7.40 1.64
N PHE A 91 2.90 6.49 2.26
CA PHE A 91 3.49 5.45 3.09
C PHE A 91 2.77 4.12 2.89
N ARG A 92 3.51 3.03 3.14
CA ARG A 92 3.01 1.67 3.31
C ARG A 92 3.12 1.31 4.78
N MET A 93 2.22 0.48 5.26
CA MET A 93 2.23 0.05 6.65
C MET A 93 2.76 -1.38 6.72
N GLU A 94 3.93 -1.54 7.31
CA GLU A 94 4.43 -2.84 7.75
C GLU A 94 4.02 -3.02 9.21
N SER A 95 3.59 -4.22 9.59
CA SER A 95 3.01 -4.39 10.92
C SER A 95 3.34 -5.72 11.57
N VAL A 96 3.43 -5.70 12.90
CA VAL A 96 3.68 -6.87 13.74
C VAL A 96 2.62 -6.93 14.81
N LEU A 97 1.88 -8.02 14.86
CA LEU A 97 0.90 -8.30 15.90
C LEU A 97 1.50 -9.27 16.91
N PHE A 98 1.63 -8.83 18.15
CA PHE A 98 2.07 -9.66 19.27
C PHE A 98 0.83 -10.18 20.01
N GLU A 99 0.86 -11.44 20.42
CA GLU A 99 -0.22 -12.08 21.17
C GLU A 99 0.33 -12.78 22.42
N ALA A 100 -0.38 -12.62 23.54
CA ALA A 100 -0.11 -13.29 24.80
C ALA A 100 -1.39 -13.35 25.64
N PRO A 101 -1.48 -14.21 26.68
CA PRO A 101 -2.60 -14.14 27.62
C PRO A 101 -2.78 -12.75 28.25
N ASP A 102 -1.66 -12.07 28.49
CA ASP A 102 -1.61 -10.66 28.83
C ASP A 102 -0.33 -10.02 28.27
N ILE A 103 -0.50 -9.16 27.27
CA ILE A 103 0.62 -8.50 26.59
C ILE A 103 1.13 -7.27 27.34
N LEU A 104 0.38 -6.76 28.32
CA LEU A 104 0.73 -5.57 29.10
C LEU A 104 1.63 -5.92 30.29
N THR A 105 2.66 -6.72 30.05
CA THR A 105 3.61 -7.16 31.07
C THR A 105 5.03 -6.67 30.75
N PRO A 106 5.87 -6.40 31.77
CA PRO A 106 7.25 -5.96 31.54
C PRO A 106 8.09 -6.98 30.75
N GLY A 107 7.75 -8.26 30.82
CA GLY A 107 8.38 -9.31 30.00
C GLY A 107 8.05 -9.15 28.52
N ALA A 108 6.77 -9.03 28.18
CA ALA A 108 6.32 -8.85 26.81
C ALA A 108 6.88 -7.57 26.17
N LEU A 109 6.84 -6.44 26.88
CA LEU A 109 7.36 -5.17 26.37
C LEU A 109 8.88 -5.22 26.09
N ARG A 110 9.65 -5.96 26.91
CA ARG A 110 11.08 -6.18 26.68
C ARG A 110 11.35 -7.04 25.44
N GLU A 111 10.57 -8.09 25.22
CA GLU A 111 10.70 -8.90 24.00
C GLU A 111 10.34 -8.08 22.75
N MET A 112 9.30 -7.25 22.85
CA MET A 112 8.95 -6.33 21.77
C MET A 112 10.06 -5.33 21.46
N LEU A 113 10.71 -4.76 22.49
CA LEU A 113 11.87 -3.88 22.31
C LEU A 113 13.03 -4.60 21.62
N ASN A 114 13.28 -5.85 21.98
CA ASN A 114 14.32 -6.67 21.35
C ASN A 114 14.01 -6.91 19.87
N ILE A 115 12.75 -7.18 19.52
CA ILE A 115 12.32 -7.39 18.14
C ILE A 115 12.39 -6.08 17.34
N ASP A 116 11.92 -4.97 17.89
CA ASP A 116 12.04 -3.62 17.29
C ASP A 116 13.51 -3.28 16.96
N ARG A 117 14.42 -3.55 17.88
CA ARG A 117 15.87 -3.36 17.66
C ARG A 117 16.41 -4.25 16.54
N GLN A 118 15.94 -5.49 16.42
CA GLN A 118 16.34 -6.37 15.33
C GLN A 118 15.83 -5.84 13.98
N ILE A 119 14.59 -5.34 13.94
CA ILE A 119 13.99 -4.70 12.76
C ILE A 119 14.80 -3.46 12.35
N LYS A 120 15.09 -2.56 13.29
CA LYS A 120 15.86 -1.33 13.03
C LYS A 120 17.33 -1.61 12.63
N LYS A 121 17.86 -2.78 12.94
CA LYS A 121 19.20 -3.25 12.53
C LYS A 121 19.26 -3.91 11.15
N ILE A 122 18.12 -4.08 10.47
CA ILE A 122 18.11 -4.63 9.12
C ILE A 122 18.93 -3.72 8.19
N VAL A 123 19.88 -4.34 7.49
CA VAL A 123 20.66 -3.72 6.41
C VAL A 123 20.53 -4.62 5.19
N THR A 124 20.04 -4.05 4.09
CA THR A 124 19.83 -4.80 2.85
C THR A 124 21.14 -5.05 2.10
N SER A 125 21.08 -5.82 1.00
CA SER A 125 22.24 -6.08 0.15
C SER A 125 22.77 -4.80 -0.52
N THR A 126 21.87 -3.85 -0.80
CA THR A 126 22.18 -2.50 -1.32
C THR A 126 22.55 -1.49 -0.23
N ARG A 127 22.68 -1.92 1.04
CA ARG A 127 22.98 -1.09 2.22
C ARG A 127 21.88 -0.08 2.59
N VAL A 128 20.64 -0.39 2.24
CA VAL A 128 19.47 0.36 2.68
C VAL A 128 19.15 -0.03 4.13
N THR A 129 18.88 0.97 4.97
CA THR A 129 18.52 0.82 6.38
C THR A 129 17.10 1.33 6.66
N TRP A 130 16.59 1.10 7.88
CA TRP A 130 15.29 1.63 8.30
C TRP A 130 15.19 3.16 8.14
N GLU A 131 16.25 3.89 8.51
CA GLU A 131 16.29 5.35 8.43
C GLU A 131 16.25 5.89 7.00
N ASP A 132 16.58 5.06 6.00
CA ASP A 132 16.54 5.45 4.59
C ASP A 132 15.14 5.28 3.99
N VAL A 133 14.37 4.30 4.48
CA VAL A 133 13.07 3.92 3.90
C VAL A 133 11.88 4.29 4.75
N CYS A 134 12.05 4.75 6.00
CA CYS A 134 10.91 5.10 6.83
C CYS A 134 10.23 6.40 6.38
N PHE A 135 8.91 6.49 6.58
CA PHE A 135 8.15 7.71 6.39
C PHE A 135 8.48 8.68 7.52
N LYS A 136 9.15 9.79 7.19
CA LYS A 136 9.64 10.74 8.19
C LYS A 136 8.63 11.85 8.49
N ILE A 137 8.41 12.13 9.77
CA ILE A 137 7.62 13.25 10.27
C ILE A 137 8.50 14.19 11.10
N PRO A 138 8.15 15.49 11.22
CA PRO A 138 8.78 16.38 12.18
C PRO A 138 8.65 15.83 13.60
N GLU A 139 9.76 15.75 14.32
CA GLU A 139 9.78 15.40 15.73
C GLU A 139 9.25 16.57 16.56
N VAL A 140 8.33 16.27 17.48
CA VAL A 140 7.83 17.25 18.42
C VAL A 140 8.04 16.68 19.82
N ASP A 141 8.98 17.27 20.54
CA ASP A 141 9.32 16.87 21.90
C ASP A 141 9.00 17.98 22.90
N SER A 142 9.24 17.70 24.18
CA SER A 142 9.01 18.65 25.27
C SER A 142 9.83 19.95 25.14
N SER A 143 10.92 19.97 24.37
CA SER A 143 11.70 21.20 24.14
C SER A 143 10.94 22.23 23.32
N LEU A 144 9.97 21.77 22.51
CA LEU A 144 9.11 22.59 21.68
C LEU A 144 7.80 22.97 22.37
N ASP A 145 7.60 22.60 23.64
CA ASP A 145 6.39 22.91 24.42
C ASP A 145 6.04 24.41 24.36
N PHE A 146 7.03 25.30 24.33
CA PHE A 146 6.80 26.75 24.24
C PHE A 146 6.07 27.21 22.98
N LEU A 147 6.07 26.40 21.91
CA LEU A 147 5.40 26.72 20.65
C LEU A 147 3.91 26.42 20.68
N TYR A 148 3.47 25.45 21.48
CA TYR A 148 2.10 24.96 21.47
C TYR A 148 1.46 24.84 22.85
N LYS A 149 2.18 25.08 23.95
CA LYS A 149 1.64 25.15 25.31
C LYS A 149 1.86 26.52 25.91
N SER A 150 0.81 27.02 26.58
CA SER A 150 0.87 28.20 27.44
C SER A 150 0.22 27.89 28.77
N LYS A 151 0.68 28.55 29.83
CA LYS A 151 0.08 28.43 31.16
C LYS A 151 -0.90 29.58 31.37
N SER A 152 -2.17 29.24 31.54
CA SER A 152 -3.23 30.19 31.85
C SER A 152 -3.11 30.69 33.30
N GLN A 153 -3.80 31.79 33.62
CA GLN A 153 -3.71 32.46 34.92
C GLN A 153 -4.23 31.60 36.09
N ASP A 154 -5.12 30.66 35.81
CA ASP A 154 -5.66 29.68 36.76
C ASP A 154 -4.75 28.45 36.95
N GLY A 155 -3.63 28.40 36.24
CA GLY A 155 -2.67 27.31 36.26
C GLY A 155 -2.98 26.18 35.28
N THR A 156 -4.06 26.28 34.49
CA THR A 156 -4.37 25.31 33.43
C THR A 156 -3.40 25.47 32.25
N ILE A 157 -3.10 24.37 31.57
CA ILE A 157 -2.25 24.37 30.37
C ILE A 157 -3.17 24.49 29.16
N GLU A 158 -3.05 25.59 28.42
CA GLU A 158 -3.73 25.79 27.14
C GLU A 158 -2.83 25.32 26.00
N ILE A 159 -3.38 24.51 25.11
CA ILE A 159 -2.70 24.04 23.91
C ILE A 159 -3.14 24.90 22.72
N TYR A 160 -2.20 25.54 22.03
CA TYR A 160 -2.45 26.32 20.82
C TYR A 160 -1.91 25.59 19.59
N ASP A 161 -2.62 25.73 18.47
CA ASP A 161 -2.18 25.22 17.17
C ASP A 161 -1.45 26.35 16.39
N PRO A 162 -0.12 26.25 16.20
CA PRO A 162 0.63 27.26 15.45
C PRO A 162 0.15 27.42 14.00
N SER A 163 -0.49 26.41 13.41
CA SER A 163 -1.00 26.46 12.04
C SER A 163 -2.17 27.44 11.87
N VAL A 164 -2.89 27.74 12.96
CA VAL A 164 -3.99 28.71 12.99
C VAL A 164 -3.48 30.14 13.17
N LEU A 165 -2.36 30.31 13.89
CA LEU A 165 -1.79 31.61 14.24
C LEU A 165 -0.77 32.11 13.21
N LEU A 166 0.01 31.21 12.62
CA LEU A 166 1.07 31.55 11.69
C LEU A 166 0.58 31.50 10.23
N GLY A 167 0.99 32.49 9.43
CA GLY A 167 0.81 32.39 7.97
C GLY A 167 1.57 31.19 7.40
N SER A 168 1.08 30.59 6.32
CA SER A 168 1.58 29.32 5.78
C SER A 168 3.09 29.29 5.54
N SER A 169 3.68 30.39 5.05
CA SER A 169 5.14 30.50 4.85
C SER A 169 5.94 30.47 6.16
N ALA A 170 5.43 31.08 7.23
CA ALA A 170 6.08 31.04 8.55
C ALA A 170 5.93 29.65 9.18
N TYR A 171 4.73 29.07 9.10
CA TYR A 171 4.45 27.72 9.59
C TYR A 171 5.32 26.66 8.91
N CYS A 172 5.42 26.67 7.57
CA CYS A 172 6.26 25.72 6.85
C CYS A 172 7.74 25.86 7.20
N ARG A 173 8.26 27.08 7.38
CA ARG A 173 9.66 27.29 7.78
C ARG A 173 9.94 26.77 9.18
N MET A 174 8.99 26.96 10.10
CA MET A 174 9.07 26.40 11.45
C MET A 174 9.10 24.87 11.39
N LEU A 175 8.15 24.23 10.70
CA LEU A 175 8.13 22.77 10.56
C LEU A 175 9.38 22.21 9.88
N GLN A 176 9.93 22.92 8.89
CA GLN A 176 11.15 22.51 8.19
C GLN A 176 12.41 22.61 9.05
N SER A 177 12.38 23.37 10.15
CA SER A 177 13.50 23.46 11.10
C SER A 177 13.54 22.34 12.13
N PHE A 178 12.48 21.54 12.25
CA PHE A 178 12.45 20.42 13.19
C PHE A 178 13.25 19.25 12.64
N ASP A 179 13.89 18.53 13.55
CA ASP A 179 14.46 17.23 13.23
C ASP A 179 13.36 16.27 12.78
N LYS A 180 13.74 15.30 11.96
CA LYS A 180 12.80 14.35 11.36
C LYS A 180 13.04 12.97 11.90
N VAL A 181 11.98 12.33 12.36
CA VAL A 181 12.00 10.97 12.89
C VAL A 181 11.13 10.05 12.06
N CYS A 182 11.46 8.75 12.07
CA CYS A 182 10.63 7.73 11.46
C CYS A 182 9.27 7.66 12.16
N PHE A 183 8.20 7.77 11.39
CA PHE A 183 6.87 7.57 11.91
C PHE A 183 6.62 6.08 12.12
N GLU A 184 6.38 5.73 13.38
CA GLU A 184 5.93 4.42 13.79
C GLU A 184 4.81 4.59 14.81
N ARG A 185 3.86 3.64 14.83
CA ARG A 185 2.86 3.52 15.90
C ARG A 185 3.24 2.31 16.72
N ASN A 186 3.84 2.58 17.87
CA ASN A 186 4.39 1.57 18.75
C ASN A 186 4.15 2.00 20.20
N LEU A 187 3.62 1.10 21.02
CA LEU A 187 3.35 1.38 22.44
C LEU A 187 4.63 1.74 23.21
N LEU A 188 5.79 1.21 22.80
CA LEU A 188 7.08 1.47 23.43
C LEU A 188 7.52 2.94 23.34
N GLN A 189 6.90 3.74 22.45
CA GLN A 189 7.11 5.19 22.38
C GLN A 189 6.75 5.90 23.67
N LEU A 190 5.81 5.38 24.46
CA LEU A 190 5.49 5.97 25.75
C LEU A 190 6.71 6.06 26.68
N TRP A 191 7.74 5.23 26.46
CA TRP A 191 8.99 5.22 27.22
C TRP A 191 10.22 5.54 26.36
N ASP A 192 10.04 6.20 25.21
CA ASP A 192 11.12 6.59 24.30
C ASP A 192 12.05 5.43 23.88
N PHE A 193 11.53 4.19 23.90
CA PHE A 193 12.33 2.96 23.69
C PHE A 193 13.50 2.79 24.67
N ASP A 194 13.46 3.46 25.83
CA ASP A 194 14.52 3.37 26.84
C ASP A 194 14.46 2.03 27.58
N GLU A 195 15.51 1.23 27.42
CA GLU A 195 15.62 -0.09 28.03
C GLU A 195 15.75 -0.03 29.56
N GLY A 196 16.39 1.01 30.09
CA GLY A 196 16.54 1.20 31.52
C GLY A 196 15.18 1.44 32.20
N GLN A 197 14.35 2.28 31.59
CA GLN A 197 12.97 2.52 32.02
C GLN A 197 12.14 1.24 31.90
N LEU A 198 12.13 0.61 30.72
CA LEU A 198 11.34 -0.60 30.44
C LEU A 198 11.71 -1.77 31.37
N ALA A 199 12.97 -1.90 31.77
CA ALA A 199 13.43 -2.94 32.69
C ALA A 199 12.93 -2.76 34.13
N GLN A 200 12.58 -1.53 34.53
CA GLN A 200 12.13 -1.19 35.89
C GLN A 200 10.60 -1.15 36.02
N LEU A 201 9.86 -1.21 34.90
CA LEU A 201 8.41 -1.12 34.92
C LEU A 201 7.78 -2.30 35.65
N THR A 202 6.76 -1.98 36.44
CA THR A 202 5.77 -2.95 36.89
C THR A 202 4.60 -3.00 35.92
N LYS A 203 3.77 -4.04 36.03
CA LYS A 203 2.51 -4.11 35.26
C LYS A 203 1.61 -2.89 35.53
N GLN A 204 1.58 -2.41 36.77
CA GLN A 204 0.74 -1.28 37.13
C GLN A 204 1.22 0.01 36.44
N ASP A 205 2.54 0.24 36.41
CA ASP A 205 3.12 1.40 35.72
C ASP A 205 2.78 1.42 34.21
N ILE A 206 2.73 0.23 33.59
CA ILE A 206 2.36 0.10 32.17
C ILE A 206 0.91 0.53 31.95
N VAL A 207 0.01 -0.03 32.74
CA VAL A 207 -1.43 0.22 32.62
C VAL A 207 -1.76 1.68 32.95
N ASP A 208 -1.20 2.23 34.02
CA ASP A 208 -1.44 3.61 34.45
C ASP A 208 -0.99 4.60 33.37
N LYS A 209 0.17 4.36 32.74
CA LYS A 209 0.68 5.23 31.67
C LYS A 209 -0.16 5.17 30.40
N ILE A 210 -0.71 3.99 30.07
CA ILE A 210 -1.65 3.84 28.94
C ILE A 210 -2.94 4.60 29.20
N ASP A 211 -3.48 4.52 30.42
CA ASP A 211 -4.71 5.23 30.76
C ASP A 211 -4.51 6.75 30.85
N GLU A 212 -3.33 7.22 31.26
CA GLU A 212 -2.95 8.64 31.25
C GLU A 212 -2.74 9.17 29.81
N PHE A 213 -2.02 8.43 28.97
CA PHE A 213 -1.62 8.84 27.61
C PHE A 213 -2.26 7.97 26.54
N LYS A 214 -3.60 7.88 26.53
CA LYS A 214 -4.34 7.12 25.50
C LYS A 214 -4.08 7.64 24.09
N ILE A 215 -4.07 8.97 23.98
CA ILE A 215 -3.90 9.71 22.74
C ILE A 215 -2.70 10.63 22.93
N ASP A 216 -1.81 10.64 21.95
CA ASP A 216 -0.68 11.55 21.93
C ASP A 216 -1.16 13.02 21.97
N PRO A 217 -0.66 13.84 22.91
CA PRO A 217 -1.13 15.22 23.08
C PRO A 217 -0.94 16.12 21.85
N ILE A 218 -0.03 15.76 20.95
CA ILE A 218 0.38 16.59 19.81
C ILE A 218 -0.14 15.99 18.51
N LEU A 219 0.10 14.70 18.30
CA LEU A 219 -0.27 13.99 17.09
C LEU A 219 -1.72 13.46 17.12
N GLY A 220 -2.37 13.52 18.29
CA GLY A 220 -3.77 13.16 18.43
C GLY A 220 -4.03 11.73 17.95
N ASN A 221 -5.10 11.56 17.18
CA ASN A 221 -5.50 10.25 16.64
C ASN A 221 -4.46 9.62 15.69
N LEU A 222 -3.47 10.36 15.19
CA LEU A 222 -2.37 9.76 14.42
C LEU A 222 -1.51 8.85 15.30
N LYS A 223 -1.50 9.09 16.62
CA LYS A 223 -0.86 8.27 17.64
C LYS A 223 -1.82 8.00 18.81
N ASN A 224 -2.89 7.28 18.51
CA ASN A 224 -3.71 6.64 19.54
C ASN A 224 -3.07 5.28 19.92
N TYR A 225 -2.63 5.17 21.18
CA TYR A 225 -1.99 3.99 21.74
C TYR A 225 -2.99 2.91 22.15
N GLU A 226 -4.22 3.31 22.49
CA GLU A 226 -5.30 2.36 22.81
C GLU A 226 -5.73 1.58 21.56
N ASP A 227 -5.72 2.22 20.38
CA ASP A 227 -6.01 1.59 19.09
C ASP A 227 -4.99 0.50 18.68
N LEU A 228 -3.85 0.42 19.38
CA LEU A 228 -2.86 -0.63 19.17
C LEU A 228 -3.20 -1.91 19.93
N LEU A 229 -4.08 -1.84 20.93
CA LEU A 229 -4.42 -2.96 21.81
C LEU A 229 -5.61 -3.76 21.27
N GLY A 230 -5.51 -5.09 21.33
CA GLY A 230 -6.60 -6.02 21.04
C GLY A 230 -6.98 -6.85 22.26
N GLY A 231 -8.25 -7.28 22.31
CA GLY A 231 -8.78 -8.08 23.43
C GLY A 231 -8.66 -7.37 24.79
N ILE A 232 -8.92 -6.06 24.80
CA ILE A 232 -8.83 -5.22 26.00
C ILE A 232 -9.84 -5.69 27.05
N VAL A 233 -9.37 -5.92 28.27
CA VAL A 233 -10.22 -6.11 29.45
C VAL A 233 -10.14 -4.84 30.28
N ARG A 234 -11.29 -4.39 30.80
CA ARG A 234 -11.39 -3.18 31.63
C ARG A 234 -11.97 -3.48 33.00
N ASN A 235 -11.63 -2.63 33.96
CA ASN A 235 -12.31 -2.61 35.26
C ASN A 235 -13.66 -1.85 35.20
N GLU A 236 -14.36 -1.81 36.32
CA GLU A 236 -15.67 -1.13 36.45
C GLU A 236 -15.61 0.39 36.15
N SER A 237 -14.44 1.01 36.33
CA SER A 237 -14.19 2.43 36.05
C SER A 237 -13.84 2.69 34.58
N GLY A 238 -13.68 1.65 33.75
CA GLY A 238 -13.30 1.77 32.35
C GLY A 238 -11.79 1.87 32.08
N HIS A 239 -10.95 1.71 33.10
CA HIS A 239 -9.50 1.63 32.94
C HIS A 239 -9.09 0.27 32.36
N VAL A 240 -8.07 0.28 31.51
CA VAL A 240 -7.49 -0.94 30.93
C VAL A 240 -6.87 -1.75 32.06
N ILE A 241 -6.97 -3.08 32.05
CA ILE A 241 -6.31 -3.94 33.05
C ILE A 241 -5.46 -5.05 32.43
N SER A 242 -5.78 -5.43 31.19
CA SER A 242 -5.01 -6.37 30.37
C SER A 242 -5.43 -6.23 28.91
N ALA A 243 -4.57 -6.72 28.01
CA ALA A 243 -4.89 -6.87 26.59
C ALA A 243 -4.29 -8.20 26.11
N SER A 244 -4.97 -8.88 25.18
CA SER A 244 -4.48 -10.14 24.63
C SER A 244 -3.51 -9.94 23.46
N SER A 245 -3.58 -8.80 22.79
CA SER A 245 -2.68 -8.51 21.67
C SER A 245 -2.30 -7.04 21.60
N LEU A 246 -1.16 -6.79 20.95
CA LEU A 246 -0.63 -5.46 20.70
C LEU A 246 -0.08 -5.39 19.28
N HIS A 247 -0.54 -4.39 18.53
CA HIS A 247 -0.19 -4.16 17.15
C HIS A 247 0.84 -3.04 17.05
N THR A 248 1.94 -3.28 16.36
CA THR A 248 2.96 -2.28 16.04
C THR A 248 2.98 -2.03 14.55
N PHE A 249 3.06 -0.76 14.15
CA PHE A 249 3.11 -0.36 12.74
C PHE A 249 4.37 0.46 12.45
N TYR A 250 5.05 0.11 11.38
CA TYR A 250 6.19 0.79 10.80
C TYR A 250 5.75 1.40 9.47
N MET A 251 5.83 2.72 9.35
CA MET A 251 5.40 3.41 8.13
C MET A 251 6.60 3.52 7.19
N VAL A 252 6.56 2.77 6.09
CA VAL A 252 7.59 2.77 5.04
C VAL A 252 7.24 3.83 4.00
N TYR A 253 8.19 4.67 3.63
CA TYR A 253 8.03 5.76 2.69
C TYR A 253 7.81 5.27 1.25
N VAL A 254 6.83 5.87 0.58
CA VAL A 254 6.59 5.72 -0.85
C VAL A 254 6.78 7.05 -1.52
N ASN A 255 7.68 7.08 -2.51
CA ASN A 255 7.76 8.18 -3.44
C ASN A 255 6.93 7.85 -4.68
N PHE A 256 5.70 8.36 -4.72
CA PHE A 256 4.77 8.13 -5.84
C PHE A 256 5.32 8.62 -7.18
N SER A 257 6.25 9.58 -7.19
CA SER A 257 6.82 10.12 -8.43
C SER A 257 7.89 9.20 -9.04
N SER A 258 8.51 8.33 -8.24
CA SER A 258 9.54 7.40 -8.70
C SER A 258 9.05 5.96 -8.85
N VAL A 259 7.79 5.66 -8.49
CA VAL A 259 7.26 4.29 -8.60
C VAL A 259 7.05 3.90 -10.06
N ASP A 260 7.77 2.87 -10.49
CA ASP A 260 7.60 2.23 -11.79
C ASP A 260 6.94 0.86 -11.61
N MET A 261 5.63 0.78 -11.91
CA MET A 261 4.85 -0.44 -11.76
C MET A 261 5.30 -1.56 -12.70
N ASP A 262 6.07 -1.28 -13.75
CA ASP A 262 6.65 -2.33 -14.59
C ASP A 262 7.75 -3.10 -13.86
N GLN A 263 8.47 -2.42 -12.96
CA GLN A 263 9.54 -2.99 -12.14
C GLN A 263 9.01 -3.57 -10.83
N VAL A 264 8.16 -2.83 -10.10
CA VAL A 264 7.73 -3.22 -8.75
C VAL A 264 6.37 -3.92 -8.72
N GLY A 265 5.59 -3.81 -9.80
CA GLY A 265 4.24 -4.38 -9.86
C GLY A 265 4.25 -5.89 -10.04
N ASN A 266 3.23 -6.55 -9.47
CA ASN A 266 2.99 -7.97 -9.67
C ASN A 266 2.30 -8.24 -11.02
N MET A 267 2.39 -9.48 -11.52
CA MET A 267 1.75 -9.86 -12.79
C MET A 267 0.22 -9.84 -12.72
N ALA A 268 -0.37 -9.92 -11.53
CA ALA A 268 -1.82 -9.86 -11.35
C ALA A 268 -2.37 -8.43 -11.48
N GLY A 269 -1.50 -7.40 -11.48
CA GLY A 269 -1.90 -6.01 -11.49
C GLY A 269 -2.63 -5.59 -10.22
N THR A 270 -2.31 -6.23 -9.09
CA THR A 270 -2.88 -5.97 -7.76
C THR A 270 -1.84 -5.50 -6.75
N ALA A 271 -0.62 -5.26 -7.21
CA ALA A 271 0.44 -4.72 -6.37
C ALA A 271 0.10 -3.30 -5.96
N ASP A 272 0.47 -2.96 -4.73
CA ASP A 272 0.34 -1.61 -4.21
C ASP A 272 1.63 -0.82 -4.51
N TRP A 273 1.57 0.51 -4.42
CA TRP A 273 2.71 1.36 -4.76
C TRP A 273 3.83 1.19 -3.73
N ALA A 274 5.04 0.95 -4.20
CA ALA A 274 6.24 0.81 -3.38
C ALA A 274 7.48 1.35 -4.10
N SER A 275 8.38 1.95 -3.33
CA SER A 275 9.73 2.30 -3.81
C SER A 275 10.59 1.03 -3.88
N LEU A 276 11.57 0.97 -4.79
CA LEU A 276 12.43 -0.21 -4.92
C LEU A 276 13.20 -0.53 -3.63
N ASP A 277 13.80 0.48 -3.02
CA ASP A 277 14.55 0.36 -1.76
C ASP A 277 13.64 -0.08 -0.60
N ALA A 278 12.40 0.40 -0.58
CA ALA A 278 11.38 -0.02 0.38
C ALA A 278 11.08 -1.52 0.24
N LEU A 279 10.86 -2.04 -0.97
CA LEU A 279 10.63 -3.46 -1.20
C LEU A 279 11.82 -4.34 -0.78
N GLU A 280 13.06 -3.86 -0.98
CA GLU A 280 14.24 -4.60 -0.54
C GLU A 280 14.31 -4.69 0.98
N TRP A 281 14.02 -3.58 1.68
CA TRP A 281 13.94 -3.58 3.14
C TRP A 281 12.77 -4.43 3.65
N GLU A 282 11.59 -4.34 3.04
CA GLU A 282 10.40 -5.15 3.34
C GLU A 282 10.70 -6.66 3.20
N ASN A 283 11.51 -7.07 2.21
CA ASN A 283 11.95 -8.46 2.09
C ASN A 283 12.80 -8.90 3.29
N GLY A 284 13.70 -8.05 3.78
CA GLY A 284 14.50 -8.31 4.99
C GLY A 284 13.62 -8.38 6.24
N PHE A 285 12.65 -7.46 6.36
CA PHE A 285 11.66 -7.42 7.43
C PHE A 285 10.83 -8.71 7.49
N ASN A 286 10.28 -9.14 6.35
CA ASN A 286 9.51 -10.38 6.23
C ASN A 286 10.35 -11.61 6.55
N ALA A 287 11.61 -11.66 6.11
CA ALA A 287 12.51 -12.78 6.40
C ALA A 287 12.85 -12.87 7.90
N LEU A 288 13.13 -11.74 8.55
CA LEU A 288 13.39 -11.66 9.99
C LEU A 288 12.18 -12.15 10.79
N LEU A 289 10.99 -11.59 10.50
CA LEU A 289 9.78 -11.95 11.22
C LEU A 289 9.36 -13.40 10.97
N ALA A 290 9.50 -13.90 9.74
CA ALA A 290 9.24 -15.31 9.46
C ALA A 290 10.16 -16.25 10.25
N ASN A 291 11.39 -15.83 10.55
CA ASN A 291 12.30 -16.59 11.41
C ASN A 291 11.89 -16.50 12.89
N ILE A 292 11.56 -15.31 13.38
CA ILE A 292 11.10 -15.10 14.77
C ILE A 292 9.81 -15.89 15.03
N SER A 293 8.80 -15.77 14.16
CA SER A 293 7.52 -16.46 14.31
C SER A 293 7.63 -17.98 14.29
N LYS A 294 8.63 -18.55 13.61
CA LYS A 294 8.87 -20.02 13.63
C LYS A 294 9.49 -20.49 14.94
N ASN A 295 10.30 -19.65 15.58
CA ASN A 295 11.03 -20.01 16.81
C ASN A 295 10.27 -19.58 18.09
N GLY A 296 9.27 -18.71 17.97
CA GLY A 296 8.49 -18.18 19.10
C GLY A 296 7.20 -18.94 19.44
N THR A 297 6.99 -20.14 18.90
CA THR A 297 5.82 -21.00 19.17
C THR A 297 6.09 -22.10 20.21
N GLU A 298 7.19 -22.01 20.97
CA GLU A 298 7.47 -22.81 22.18
C GLU A 298 7.26 -22.00 23.46
#